data_AF-A0A818ZQ99-F1
#
_entry.id   AF-A0A818ZQ99-F1
#
_cell.length_a   1.000
_cell.length_b   1.000
_cell.length_c   1.000
_cell.angle_alpha   90.00
_cell.angle_beta   90.00
_cell.angle_gamma   90.00
#
_symmetry.space_group_name_H-M   'P 1'
#
loop_
_entity.id
_entity.type
_entity.pdbx_description
1 polymer ?
#
loop_
_entity_poly.entity_id
_entity_poly.type
_entity_poly.pdbx_seq_one_letter_code
_entity_poly.pdbx_strand_id
1 'polypeptide(L)'
;MFSIIHILKPDPINRNIVVDGDFDDWLDVRSYTDPVDNIDGTVYQESPWFPSLKIPDCHDTDSQKQTDIPKHIYNPNVNIVEFKIAHDNSSLYVYYRVVDDGVIGKTSIGPGLFNESDPSKPSAGRFYIITTVNIDMNDTTGYWLHEGGYYPTAPGFDGNFEIEFYNGTFNQNYCLDHAANTTNENNYTREENIQNRFSFRRAYYDYYTEYVYWREKPTPDETKRCLDGPYELPAPYDNHYVCFSQDRAPGPFNGIITYARSAKGNELEMRAPFQGFLLNKDTGLPTLQLGMTVNISLSLETTEEYSIPQDWASDTTATIQYTLSSR
;
A
#
# COMPACT_ATOMS: atom_id res chain seq x y z
N MET A 1 22.24 15.73 -8.86
CA MET A 1 22.98 14.57 -9.38
C MET A 1 21.94 13.75 -10.11
N PHE A 2 22.02 13.65 -11.44
CA PHE A 2 20.97 13.01 -12.24
C PHE A 2 21.07 11.49 -12.05
N SER A 3 20.02 10.88 -11.50
CA SER A 3 19.89 9.43 -11.46
C SER A 3 19.88 8.89 -12.89
N ILE A 4 20.59 7.80 -13.12
CA ILE A 4 20.51 7.06 -14.39
C ILE A 4 19.11 6.43 -14.42
N ILE A 5 18.15 7.16 -14.98
CA ILE A 5 16.84 6.60 -15.31
C ILE A 5 17.12 5.54 -16.37
N HIS A 6 17.15 4.27 -15.96
CA HIS A 6 16.99 3.18 -16.90
C HIS A 6 15.60 3.40 -17.51
N ILE A 7 15.56 3.86 -18.75
CA ILE A 7 14.31 3.89 -19.52
C ILE A 7 13.95 2.41 -19.74
N LEU A 8 13.21 1.86 -18.80
CA LEU A 8 12.70 0.50 -18.87
C LEU A 8 11.73 0.46 -20.05
N LYS A 9 11.78 -0.62 -20.83
CA LYS A 9 10.76 -0.84 -21.86
C LYS A 9 9.39 -0.89 -21.16
N PRO A 10 8.35 -0.26 -21.72
CA PRO A 10 7.00 -0.38 -21.21
C PRO A 10 6.67 -1.86 -21.04
N ASP A 11 6.18 -2.22 -19.86
CA ASP A 11 5.76 -3.59 -19.62
C ASP A 11 4.45 -3.84 -20.38
N PRO A 12 4.33 -4.96 -21.11
CA PRO A 12 3.16 -5.22 -21.93
C PRO A 12 1.93 -5.48 -21.05
N ILE A 13 0.74 -5.32 -21.62
CA ILE A 13 -0.50 -5.76 -20.96
C ILE A 13 -0.40 -7.25 -20.67
N ASN A 14 -0.58 -7.64 -19.41
CA ASN A 14 -0.72 -9.03 -19.00
C ASN A 14 -2.20 -9.33 -18.69
N ARG A 15 -2.83 -10.12 -19.56
CA ARG A 15 -4.25 -10.51 -19.41
C ARG A 15 -4.46 -11.86 -18.72
N ASN A 16 -3.37 -12.50 -18.31
CA ASN A 16 -3.38 -13.88 -17.87
C ASN A 16 -3.16 -14.04 -16.37
N ILE A 17 -2.96 -12.94 -15.62
CA ILE A 17 -2.84 -13.01 -14.16
C ILE A 17 -4.21 -13.34 -13.55
N VAL A 18 -4.26 -14.42 -12.79
CA VAL A 18 -5.41 -14.89 -12.03
C VAL A 18 -5.06 -14.89 -10.55
N VAL A 19 -5.82 -14.15 -9.76
CA VAL A 19 -5.60 -14.09 -8.31
C VAL A 19 -6.19 -15.33 -7.63
N ASP A 20 -5.38 -16.35 -7.42
CA ASP A 20 -5.76 -17.65 -6.83
C ASP A 20 -4.71 -18.29 -5.90
N GLY A 21 -3.50 -17.71 -5.81
CA GLY A 21 -2.41 -18.18 -4.95
C GLY A 21 -1.55 -19.26 -5.60
N ASP A 22 -1.80 -19.58 -6.87
CA ASP A 22 -0.84 -20.19 -7.79
C ASP A 22 -0.10 -19.08 -8.52
N PHE A 23 1.22 -19.22 -8.68
CA PHE A 23 2.08 -18.14 -9.18
C PHE A 23 2.75 -18.48 -10.52
N ASP A 24 2.28 -19.55 -11.18
CA ASP A 24 2.80 -19.98 -12.48
C ASP A 24 2.62 -18.91 -13.58
N ASP A 25 1.56 -18.12 -13.53
CA ASP A 25 1.28 -17.01 -14.45
C ASP A 25 2.16 -15.76 -14.22
N TRP A 26 2.87 -15.70 -13.10
CA TRP A 26 3.85 -14.66 -12.76
C TRP A 26 5.28 -14.97 -13.27
N LEU A 27 5.53 -16.15 -13.82
CA LEU A 27 6.88 -16.58 -14.24
C LEU A 27 7.49 -15.67 -15.32
N ASP A 28 6.68 -15.17 -16.25
CA ASP A 28 7.11 -14.30 -17.35
C ASP A 28 7.02 -12.80 -17.02
N VAL A 29 6.50 -12.43 -15.85
CA VAL A 29 6.44 -11.04 -15.39
C VAL A 29 7.82 -10.61 -14.92
N ARG A 30 8.25 -9.39 -15.30
CA ARG A 30 9.53 -8.85 -14.85
C ARG A 30 9.60 -8.87 -13.32
N SER A 31 10.67 -9.47 -12.84
CA SER A 31 11.01 -9.56 -11.42
C SER A 31 11.97 -8.46 -11.01
N TYR A 32 11.70 -7.87 -9.85
CA TYR A 32 12.58 -6.97 -9.12
C TYR A 32 12.96 -7.65 -7.80
N THR A 33 14.20 -7.47 -7.38
CA THR A 33 14.73 -8.08 -6.15
C THR A 33 14.95 -7.00 -5.12
N ASP A 34 14.66 -7.34 -3.89
CA ASP A 34 15.03 -6.55 -2.72
C ASP A 34 16.09 -7.35 -1.91
N PRO A 35 17.04 -6.69 -1.23
CA PRO A 35 18.04 -7.39 -0.44
C PRO A 35 17.38 -8.32 0.60
N VAL A 36 18.06 -9.40 0.97
CA VAL A 36 17.58 -10.24 2.07
C VAL A 36 18.15 -9.66 3.36
N ASP A 37 17.32 -9.07 4.22
CA ASP A 37 17.78 -8.54 5.50
C ASP A 37 18.32 -9.65 6.43
N ASN A 38 19.20 -9.27 7.36
CA ASN A 38 19.72 -10.13 8.41
C ASN A 38 19.34 -9.61 9.79
N ILE A 39 19.18 -10.52 10.75
CA ILE A 39 18.88 -10.19 12.15
C ILE A 39 19.92 -9.24 12.81
N ASP A 40 21.12 -9.11 12.26
CA ASP A 40 22.18 -8.25 12.77
C ASP A 40 22.19 -6.82 12.19
N GLY A 41 21.27 -6.52 11.26
CA GLY A 41 21.10 -5.18 10.69
C GLY A 41 22.26 -4.71 9.82
N THR A 42 22.97 -5.65 9.20
CA THR A 42 24.13 -5.38 8.34
C THR A 42 23.76 -5.13 6.88
N VAL A 43 22.48 -5.30 6.52
CA VAL A 43 21.95 -5.06 5.18
C VAL A 43 21.34 -3.67 5.14
N TYR A 44 21.64 -2.94 4.08
CA TYR A 44 21.22 -1.56 3.93
C TYR A 44 20.72 -1.30 2.51
N GLN A 45 19.68 -0.48 2.41
CA GLN A 45 19.23 0.09 1.16
C GLN A 45 19.90 1.45 0.91
N GLU A 46 20.17 1.73 -0.36
CA GLU A 46 20.70 3.03 -0.78
C GLU A 46 19.56 4.02 -0.98
N SER A 47 19.66 5.21 -0.37
CA SER A 47 18.76 6.31 -0.71
C SER A 47 19.24 6.98 -2.00
N PRO A 48 18.41 7.07 -3.06
CA PRO A 48 18.77 7.81 -4.27
C PRO A 48 18.91 9.33 -4.01
N TRP A 49 18.31 9.82 -2.93
CA TRP A 49 18.35 11.23 -2.53
C TRP A 49 19.53 11.54 -1.60
N PHE A 50 19.91 10.56 -0.77
CA PHE A 50 21.02 10.69 0.18
C PHE A 50 21.92 9.46 0.16
N PRO A 51 22.79 9.29 -0.85
CA PRO A 51 23.60 8.08 -1.03
C PRO A 51 24.56 7.76 0.12
N SER A 52 24.79 8.70 1.04
CA SER A 52 25.59 8.49 2.24
C SER A 52 24.81 7.91 3.42
N LEU A 53 23.48 7.92 3.38
CA LEU A 53 22.66 7.30 4.43
C LEU A 53 22.62 5.79 4.21
N LYS A 54 22.93 5.06 5.27
CA LYS A 54 22.79 3.61 5.33
C LYS A 54 21.50 3.30 6.05
N ILE A 55 20.43 3.10 5.29
CA ILE A 55 19.10 2.82 5.82
C ILE A 55 19.02 1.30 5.98
N PRO A 56 18.79 0.76 7.18
CA PRO A 56 18.53 -0.66 7.34
C PRO A 56 17.36 -1.10 6.46
N ASP A 57 17.45 -2.33 5.96
CA ASP A 57 16.48 -2.93 5.05
C ASP A 57 15.11 -3.06 5.73
N CYS A 58 14.97 -3.96 6.71
CA CYS A 58 13.85 -3.93 7.64
C CYS A 58 14.11 -2.91 8.77
N HIS A 59 13.12 -2.07 9.07
CA HIS A 59 13.30 -0.92 9.94
C HIS A 59 12.03 -0.53 10.72
N ASP A 60 12.17 0.40 11.68
CA ASP A 60 11.04 0.96 12.42
C ASP A 60 10.17 1.91 11.59
N THR A 61 8.92 2.12 12.00
CA THR A 61 7.97 3.04 11.35
C THR A 61 7.92 4.44 12.00
N ASP A 62 8.68 4.68 13.08
CA ASP A 62 8.64 5.92 13.86
C ASP A 62 9.55 7.01 13.28
N SER A 63 10.50 6.62 12.43
CA SER A 63 11.49 7.51 11.84
C SER A 63 10.90 8.29 10.66
N GLN A 64 10.30 9.44 10.94
CA GLN A 64 9.45 10.15 9.97
C GLN A 64 10.09 11.39 9.30
N LYS A 65 11.41 11.51 9.23
CA LYS A 65 12.07 12.63 8.52
C LYS A 65 12.94 12.15 7.38
N GLN A 66 12.97 12.94 6.32
CA GLN A 66 13.71 12.64 5.09
C GLN A 66 15.18 12.21 5.27
N THR A 67 15.85 12.69 6.32
CA THR A 67 17.26 12.39 6.63
C THR A 67 17.45 11.51 7.86
N ASP A 68 16.38 10.96 8.42
CA ASP A 68 16.50 10.00 9.51
C ASP A 68 17.18 8.73 9.00
N ILE A 69 17.87 8.07 9.93
CA ILE A 69 18.35 6.71 9.73
C ILE A 69 17.46 5.88 10.66
N PRO A 70 16.49 5.12 10.12
CA PRO A 70 15.60 4.38 10.96
C PRO A 70 16.36 3.27 11.70
N LYS A 71 15.85 2.85 12.86
CA LYS A 71 16.44 1.74 13.59
C LYS A 71 16.15 0.47 12.81
N HIS A 72 17.12 -0.43 12.81
CA HIS A 72 16.94 -1.77 12.28
C HIS A 72 15.97 -2.56 13.16
N ILE A 73 14.92 -3.11 12.56
CA ILE A 73 13.92 -3.98 13.20
C ILE A 73 13.70 -5.18 12.27
N TYR A 74 14.35 -6.30 12.56
CA TYR A 74 14.22 -7.48 11.73
C TYR A 74 12.87 -8.16 11.95
N ASN A 75 12.12 -8.42 10.89
CA ASN A 75 10.95 -9.31 10.94
C ASN A 75 10.82 -10.08 9.63
N PRO A 76 10.94 -11.43 9.65
CA PRO A 76 10.93 -12.22 8.41
C PRO A 76 9.58 -12.14 7.67
N ASN A 77 8.50 -11.74 8.35
CA ASN A 77 7.18 -11.64 7.71
C ASN A 77 7.02 -10.41 6.83
N VAL A 78 7.89 -9.41 6.97
CA VAL A 78 7.91 -8.20 6.12
C VAL A 78 9.13 -8.14 5.22
N ASN A 79 10.22 -8.85 5.52
CA ASN A 79 11.46 -8.88 4.74
C ASN A 79 11.21 -9.31 3.28
N ILE A 80 11.01 -8.33 2.40
CA ILE A 80 10.70 -8.50 0.99
C ILE A 80 11.98 -8.96 0.30
N VAL A 81 11.88 -9.92 -0.61
CA VAL A 81 13.05 -10.42 -1.36
C VAL A 81 12.81 -10.39 -2.86
N GLU A 82 11.54 -10.34 -3.27
CA GLU A 82 11.15 -10.21 -4.65
C GLU A 82 9.77 -9.55 -4.75
N PHE A 83 9.62 -8.73 -5.77
CA PHE A 83 8.33 -8.18 -6.13
C PHE A 83 8.17 -8.06 -7.65
N LYS A 84 6.91 -8.05 -8.09
CA LYS A 84 6.54 -7.92 -9.50
C LYS A 84 5.33 -7.02 -9.65
N ILE A 85 5.24 -6.38 -10.80
CA ILE A 85 4.12 -5.52 -11.16
C ILE A 85 3.64 -5.93 -12.55
N ALA A 86 2.34 -6.17 -12.68
CA ALA A 86 1.67 -6.43 -13.95
C ALA A 86 0.39 -5.58 -14.04
N HIS A 87 -0.21 -5.49 -15.22
CA HIS A 87 -1.48 -4.79 -15.38
C HIS A 87 -2.30 -5.38 -16.52
N ASP A 88 -3.62 -5.29 -16.40
CA ASP A 88 -4.55 -5.51 -17.51
C ASP A 88 -5.22 -4.19 -17.92
N ASN A 89 -6.32 -4.26 -18.67
CA ASN A 89 -7.03 -3.08 -19.16
C ASN A 89 -7.69 -2.22 -18.05
N SER A 90 -7.77 -2.71 -16.83
CA SER A 90 -8.62 -2.19 -15.75
C SER A 90 -8.04 -2.34 -14.34
N SER A 91 -6.94 -3.08 -14.18
CA SER A 91 -6.38 -3.44 -12.89
C SER A 91 -4.85 -3.43 -12.91
N LEU A 92 -4.29 -2.95 -11.81
CA LEU A 92 -2.91 -3.18 -11.42
C LEU A 92 -2.86 -4.53 -10.69
N TYR A 93 -1.83 -5.31 -10.97
CA TYR A 93 -1.51 -6.53 -10.23
C TYR A 93 -0.15 -6.33 -9.59
N VAL A 94 -0.03 -6.70 -8.33
CA VAL A 94 1.25 -6.71 -7.62
C VAL A 94 1.48 -8.06 -6.97
N TYR A 95 2.74 -8.45 -6.95
CA TYR A 95 3.23 -9.66 -6.32
C TYR A 95 4.30 -9.29 -5.29
N TYR A 96 4.22 -9.94 -4.14
CA TYR A 96 5.21 -9.90 -3.07
C TYR A 96 5.71 -11.30 -2.79
N ARG A 97 7.01 -11.44 -2.57
CA ARG A 97 7.60 -12.57 -1.88
C ARG A 97 8.50 -12.08 -0.76
N VAL A 98 8.30 -12.65 0.42
CA VAL A 98 9.18 -12.46 1.57
C VAL A 98 10.16 -13.64 1.68
N VAL A 99 11.13 -13.54 2.59
CA VAL A 99 12.04 -14.65 2.92
C VAL A 99 11.29 -15.98 3.16
N ASP A 100 11.95 -17.10 2.88
CA ASP A 100 11.32 -18.43 2.84
C ASP A 100 10.65 -18.87 4.16
N ASP A 101 11.08 -18.32 5.30
CA ASP A 101 10.52 -18.57 6.63
C ASP A 101 9.52 -17.50 7.10
N GLY A 102 9.32 -16.45 6.29
CA GLY A 102 8.32 -15.40 6.47
C GLY A 102 6.91 -15.82 6.05
N VAL A 103 5.90 -15.18 6.63
CA VAL A 103 4.49 -15.39 6.27
C VAL A 103 3.77 -14.04 6.21
N ILE A 104 3.34 -13.64 5.03
CA ILE A 104 2.64 -12.37 4.77
C ILE A 104 1.26 -12.40 5.45
N GLY A 105 0.95 -11.36 6.23
CA GLY A 105 -0.29 -11.27 7.01
C GLY A 105 -0.25 -12.03 8.36
N LYS A 106 0.92 -12.51 8.78
CA LYS A 106 1.09 -13.20 10.07
C LYS A 106 1.20 -12.21 11.22
N THR A 107 0.11 -12.11 11.98
CA THR A 107 0.03 -11.40 13.25
C THR A 107 -0.64 -12.27 14.31
N SER A 108 -0.51 -11.89 15.57
CA SER A 108 -1.11 -12.58 16.72
C SER A 108 -1.44 -11.58 17.82
N ILE A 109 -1.85 -12.07 18.99
CA ILE A 109 -1.98 -11.18 20.15
C ILE A 109 -0.58 -10.92 20.71
N GLY A 110 -0.13 -9.67 20.61
CA GLY A 110 1.16 -9.20 21.09
C GLY A 110 1.16 -8.82 22.57
N PRO A 111 2.34 -8.47 23.14
CA PRO A 111 2.48 -8.03 24.52
C PRO A 111 1.72 -6.74 24.85
N GLY A 112 1.22 -6.02 23.85
CA GLY A 112 0.43 -4.82 24.03
C GLY A 112 1.25 -3.54 24.06
N LEU A 113 2.52 -3.58 23.64
CA LEU A 113 3.40 -2.40 23.68
C LEU A 113 2.81 -1.22 22.88
N PHE A 114 1.99 -1.52 21.87
CA PHE A 114 1.31 -0.55 21.01
C PHE A 114 -0.20 -0.53 21.21
N ASN A 115 -0.69 -1.06 22.33
CA ASN A 115 -2.05 -0.76 22.75
C ASN A 115 -2.10 0.70 23.22
N GLU A 116 -2.40 1.62 22.29
CA GLU A 116 -2.45 3.06 22.56
C GLU A 116 -3.40 3.44 23.70
N SER A 117 -4.43 2.62 23.94
CA SER A 117 -5.37 2.86 25.05
C SER A 117 -4.85 2.38 26.40
N ASP A 118 -4.01 1.34 26.41
CA ASP A 118 -3.40 0.78 27.61
C ASP A 118 -2.24 -0.17 27.25
N PRO A 119 -0.99 0.32 27.24
CA PRO A 119 0.19 -0.47 26.88
C PRO A 119 0.47 -1.67 27.79
N SER A 120 -0.26 -1.81 28.91
CA SER A 120 -0.18 -2.96 29.81
C SER A 120 -1.09 -4.12 29.40
N LYS A 121 -1.94 -3.93 28.38
CA LYS A 121 -2.89 -4.94 27.91
C LYS A 121 -2.53 -5.46 26.53
N PRO A 122 -2.58 -6.79 26.32
CA PRO A 122 -2.40 -7.38 25.01
C PRO A 122 -3.29 -6.72 23.96
N SER A 123 -2.72 -6.44 22.79
CA SER A 123 -3.43 -6.00 21.59
C SER A 123 -3.29 -7.04 20.50
N ALA A 124 -4.34 -7.20 19.70
CA ALA A 124 -4.22 -7.96 18.47
C ALA A 124 -3.35 -7.17 17.48
N GLY A 125 -2.38 -7.85 16.89
CA GLY A 125 -1.47 -7.26 15.93
C GLY A 125 -2.09 -7.00 14.57
N ARG A 126 -1.38 -6.20 13.79
CA ARG A 126 -1.80 -5.59 12.53
C ARG A 126 -0.72 -5.81 11.50
N PHE A 127 -1.12 -6.11 10.27
CA PHE A 127 -0.21 -6.29 9.15
C PHE A 127 -0.77 -5.55 7.94
N TYR A 128 0.04 -4.73 7.30
CA TYR A 128 -0.32 -3.99 6.09
C TYR A 128 0.45 -4.50 4.90
N ILE A 129 -0.25 -4.65 3.79
CA ILE A 129 0.32 -4.80 2.46
C ILE A 129 -0.04 -3.54 1.70
N ILE A 130 0.96 -2.78 1.29
CA ILE A 130 0.77 -1.42 0.80
C ILE A 130 1.37 -1.31 -0.58
N THR A 131 0.57 -0.84 -1.54
CA THR A 131 1.00 -0.42 -2.86
C THR A 131 0.78 1.08 -2.98
N THR A 132 1.85 1.83 -2.82
CA THR A 132 1.84 3.30 -2.87
C THR A 132 2.09 3.75 -4.31
N VAL A 133 1.28 4.68 -4.82
CA VAL A 133 1.34 5.14 -6.21
C VAL A 133 1.44 6.66 -6.28
N ASN A 134 2.50 7.16 -6.93
CA ASN A 134 2.57 8.51 -7.47
C ASN A 134 1.96 8.45 -8.88
N ILE A 135 0.70 8.87 -8.98
CA ILE A 135 -0.16 8.66 -10.13
C ILE A 135 0.08 9.74 -11.19
N ASP A 136 0.28 10.99 -10.76
CA ASP A 136 0.43 12.14 -11.65
C ASP A 136 1.89 12.45 -12.03
N MET A 137 2.85 11.69 -11.49
CA MET A 137 4.30 11.83 -11.68
C MET A 137 4.82 13.21 -11.22
N ASN A 138 4.18 13.81 -10.22
CA ASN A 138 4.53 15.12 -9.70
C ASN A 138 4.99 15.04 -8.24
N ASP A 139 6.29 15.25 -8.02
CA ASP A 139 6.92 15.24 -6.69
C ASP A 139 6.41 16.34 -5.72
N THR A 140 5.49 17.22 -6.16
CA THR A 140 4.93 18.31 -5.34
C THR A 140 3.52 18.04 -4.81
N THR A 141 2.84 17.03 -5.35
CA THR A 141 1.57 16.49 -4.85
C THR A 141 1.83 15.24 -4.02
N GLY A 142 0.79 14.69 -3.40
CA GLY A 142 0.92 13.53 -2.53
C GLY A 142 1.81 13.79 -1.31
N TYR A 143 2.27 12.71 -0.69
CA TYR A 143 3.14 12.73 0.48
C TYR A 143 4.54 12.19 0.14
N TRP A 144 5.48 12.39 1.06
CA TRP A 144 6.78 11.74 0.99
C TRP A 144 6.76 10.41 1.74
N LEU A 145 7.30 9.34 1.15
CA LEU A 145 7.33 8.00 1.78
C LEU A 145 7.83 7.99 3.22
N HIS A 146 8.84 8.80 3.56
CA HIS A 146 9.38 8.83 4.92
C HIS A 146 8.37 9.34 5.96
N GLU A 147 7.39 10.15 5.56
CA GLU A 147 6.35 10.65 6.48
C GLU A 147 5.48 9.50 7.01
N GLY A 148 5.36 8.40 6.25
CA GLY A 148 4.74 7.15 6.69
C GLY A 148 5.72 6.15 7.32
N GLY A 149 6.98 6.54 7.52
CA GLY A 149 8.02 5.63 8.01
C GLY A 149 8.63 4.73 6.93
N TYR A 150 8.32 4.95 5.65
CA TYR A 150 8.80 4.12 4.55
C TYR A 150 10.15 4.60 3.99
N TYR A 151 11.11 3.68 3.93
CA TYR A 151 12.42 3.92 3.31
C TYR A 151 12.79 2.81 2.31
N PRO A 152 13.44 3.15 1.18
CA PRO A 152 14.06 4.42 0.84
C PRO A 152 13.04 5.49 0.45
N THR A 153 13.28 6.71 0.92
CA THR A 153 12.31 7.79 0.75
C THR A 153 12.21 8.28 -0.70
N ALA A 154 11.00 8.61 -1.14
CA ALA A 154 10.71 9.29 -2.39
C ALA A 154 9.44 10.17 -2.25
N PRO A 155 9.33 11.28 -3.01
CA PRO A 155 8.17 12.18 -2.98
C PRO A 155 7.03 11.77 -3.92
N GLY A 156 5.90 12.46 -3.79
CA GLY A 156 4.89 12.51 -4.84
C GLY A 156 3.77 11.48 -4.75
N PHE A 157 3.70 10.71 -3.67
CA PHE A 157 2.79 9.56 -3.63
C PHE A 157 1.37 10.01 -3.30
N ASP A 158 0.46 9.86 -4.26
CA ASP A 158 -0.88 10.45 -4.19
C ASP A 158 -1.89 9.54 -3.48
N GLY A 159 -1.72 8.23 -3.54
CA GLY A 159 -2.67 7.28 -2.98
C GLY A 159 -2.14 5.86 -2.87
N ASN A 160 -2.84 5.05 -2.08
CA ASN A 160 -2.44 3.68 -1.77
C ASN A 160 -3.56 2.70 -2.12
N PHE A 161 -3.19 1.49 -2.52
CA PHE A 161 -4.03 0.31 -2.36
C PHE A 161 -3.50 -0.52 -1.20
N GLU A 162 -4.38 -0.90 -0.28
CA GLU A 162 -3.95 -1.58 0.94
C GLU A 162 -4.82 -2.78 1.30
N ILE A 163 -4.18 -3.75 1.96
CA ILE A 163 -4.82 -4.88 2.63
C ILE A 163 -4.32 -4.91 4.07
N GLU A 164 -5.26 -5.01 5.00
CA GLU A 164 -4.97 -5.18 6.42
C GLU A 164 -5.32 -6.60 6.88
N PHE A 165 -4.41 -7.22 7.64
CA PHE A 165 -4.71 -8.36 8.50
C PHE A 165 -4.72 -7.92 9.96
N TYR A 166 -5.66 -8.47 10.73
CA TYR A 166 -5.80 -8.25 12.15
C TYR A 166 -5.84 -9.60 12.86
N ASN A 167 -4.91 -9.81 13.81
CA ASN A 167 -4.76 -11.07 14.55
C ASN A 167 -4.67 -12.31 13.63
N GLY A 168 -3.87 -12.23 12.57
CA GLY A 168 -3.64 -13.30 11.60
C GLY A 168 -4.81 -13.58 10.66
N THR A 169 -5.88 -12.79 10.73
CA THR A 169 -7.06 -12.92 9.88
C THR A 169 -7.23 -11.70 8.99
N PHE A 170 -7.76 -11.90 7.79
CA PHE A 170 -8.09 -10.79 6.91
C PHE A 170 -9.03 -9.81 7.61
N ASN A 171 -8.67 -8.52 7.60
CA ASN A 171 -9.47 -7.48 8.21
C ASN A 171 -10.23 -6.67 7.16
N GLN A 172 -9.51 -6.06 6.23
CA GLN A 172 -10.10 -5.19 5.21
C GLN A 172 -9.17 -4.99 4.02
N ASN A 173 -9.73 -4.52 2.91
CA ASN A 173 -8.97 -3.94 1.80
C ASN A 173 -9.59 -2.60 1.41
N TYR A 174 -8.73 -1.61 1.12
CA TYR A 174 -9.17 -0.22 0.98
C TYR A 174 -8.21 0.57 0.09
N CYS A 175 -8.66 1.76 -0.31
CA CYS A 175 -7.89 2.75 -1.05
C CYS A 175 -7.65 3.96 -0.15
N LEU A 176 -6.49 4.60 -0.29
CA LEU A 176 -6.18 5.88 0.34
C LEU A 176 -6.07 7.00 -0.69
N ASP A 177 -6.55 8.20 -0.34
CA ASP A 177 -6.33 9.46 -1.07
C ASP A 177 -5.54 10.44 -0.17
N HIS A 178 -4.26 10.66 -0.50
CA HIS A 178 -3.38 11.61 0.15
C HIS A 178 -3.41 12.95 -0.59
N ALA A 179 -4.48 13.72 -0.35
CA ALA A 179 -4.65 15.06 -0.94
C ALA A 179 -4.90 16.15 0.11
N ALA A 180 -4.32 16.02 1.31
CA ALA A 180 -4.52 16.98 2.41
C ALA A 180 -3.28 17.15 3.30
N ASN A 181 -3.10 18.35 3.88
CA ASN A 181 -2.12 18.64 4.94
C ASN A 181 -2.77 19.09 6.25
N THR A 182 -4.10 19.13 6.30
CA THR A 182 -4.86 19.55 7.47
C THR A 182 -6.15 18.75 7.56
N THR A 183 -6.74 18.70 8.76
CA THR A 183 -8.06 18.08 8.95
C THR A 183 -9.14 18.71 8.07
N ASN A 184 -9.11 20.02 7.85
CA ASN A 184 -10.09 20.70 6.99
C ASN A 184 -9.93 20.29 5.52
N GLU A 185 -8.69 20.22 5.03
CA GLU A 185 -8.41 19.70 3.69
C GLU A 185 -8.82 18.24 3.57
N ASN A 186 -8.57 17.42 4.59
CA ASN A 186 -8.97 16.00 4.57
C ASN A 186 -10.50 15.85 4.50
N ASN A 187 -11.24 16.69 5.23
CA ASN A 187 -12.69 16.74 5.12
C ASN A 187 -13.14 17.15 3.70
N TYR A 188 -12.48 18.11 3.05
CA TYR A 188 -12.80 18.46 1.66
C TYR A 188 -12.49 17.32 0.68
N THR A 189 -11.36 16.62 0.85
CA THR A 189 -11.00 15.44 0.06
C THR A 189 -12.05 14.34 0.23
N ARG A 190 -12.52 14.12 1.45
CA ARG A 190 -13.60 13.17 1.72
C ARG A 190 -14.89 13.50 0.97
N GLU A 191 -15.32 14.77 1.00
CA GLU A 191 -16.49 15.22 0.23
C GLU A 191 -16.30 15.05 -1.28
N GLU A 192 -15.07 15.22 -1.78
CA GLU A 192 -14.73 14.95 -3.17
C GLU A 192 -14.82 13.47 -3.52
N ASN A 193 -14.31 12.59 -2.66
CA ASN A 193 -14.38 11.15 -2.86
C ASN A 193 -15.83 10.64 -2.90
N ILE A 194 -16.72 11.20 -2.07
CA ILE A 194 -18.18 10.94 -2.12
C ILE A 194 -18.77 11.32 -3.48
N GLN A 195 -18.23 12.36 -4.12
CA GLN A 195 -18.62 12.81 -5.45
C GLN A 195 -17.86 12.07 -6.57
N ASN A 196 -17.24 10.92 -6.27
CA ASN A 196 -16.43 10.13 -7.20
C ASN A 196 -15.23 10.93 -7.77
N ARG A 197 -14.62 11.79 -6.96
CA ARG A 197 -13.46 12.61 -7.34
C ARG A 197 -12.24 12.26 -6.50
N PHE A 198 -11.10 12.19 -7.16
CA PHE A 198 -9.77 12.06 -6.59
C PHE A 198 -8.97 13.32 -6.92
N SER A 199 -8.26 13.84 -5.95
CA SER A 199 -7.57 15.13 -6.05
C SER A 199 -6.07 14.96 -5.99
N PHE A 200 -5.35 15.72 -6.79
CA PHE A 200 -3.90 15.84 -6.66
C PHE A 200 -3.56 17.13 -5.94
N ARG A 201 -3.09 17.01 -4.70
CA ARG A 201 -2.66 18.13 -3.86
C ARG A 201 -1.43 17.71 -3.09
N ARG A 202 -0.64 18.70 -2.67
CA ARG A 202 0.37 18.45 -1.64
C ARG A 202 -0.32 17.85 -0.42
N ALA A 203 0.24 16.79 0.13
CA ALA A 203 -0.26 16.14 1.31
C ALA A 203 0.85 15.88 2.33
N TYR A 204 0.40 15.58 3.55
CA TYR A 204 1.20 15.05 4.63
C TYR A 204 0.63 13.69 5.01
N TYR A 205 1.48 12.71 5.27
CA TYR A 205 1.07 11.31 5.44
C TYR A 205 -0.16 11.14 6.33
N ASP A 206 -0.22 11.75 7.52
CA ASP A 206 -1.31 11.58 8.50
C ASP A 206 -2.70 12.11 8.04
N TYR A 207 -2.79 12.83 6.92
CA TYR A 207 -4.04 13.38 6.40
C TYR A 207 -4.44 12.68 5.10
N TYR A 208 -5.09 11.54 5.25
CA TYR A 208 -5.68 10.77 4.16
C TYR A 208 -7.16 10.46 4.41
N THR A 209 -7.87 10.19 3.33
CA THR A 209 -9.14 9.48 3.41
C THR A 209 -8.87 8.00 3.19
N GLU A 210 -9.55 7.16 3.96
CA GLU A 210 -9.51 5.70 3.82
C GLU A 210 -10.91 5.23 3.43
N TYR A 211 -11.03 4.53 2.30
CA TYR A 211 -12.32 4.03 1.85
C TYR A 211 -12.28 2.67 1.18
N VAL A 212 -13.34 1.91 1.43
CA VAL A 212 -13.68 0.69 0.71
C VAL A 212 -14.61 1.04 -0.44
N TYR A 213 -14.29 0.52 -1.62
CA TYR A 213 -15.09 0.70 -2.83
C TYR A 213 -15.85 -0.59 -3.15
N TRP A 214 -17.12 -0.45 -3.56
CA TRP A 214 -17.95 -1.53 -4.11
C TRP A 214 -18.57 -1.16 -5.45
N ARG A 215 -18.76 -2.15 -6.32
CA ARG A 215 -19.49 -2.00 -7.60
C ARG A 215 -20.99 -2.26 -7.50
N GLU A 216 -21.41 -2.72 -6.33
CA GLU A 216 -22.78 -3.07 -6.02
C GLU A 216 -23.11 -2.55 -4.63
N LYS A 217 -24.40 -2.48 -4.31
CA LYS A 217 -24.84 -2.03 -3.01
C LYS A 217 -24.35 -2.98 -1.91
N PRO A 218 -23.58 -2.49 -0.92
CA PRO A 218 -23.11 -3.34 0.17
C PRO A 218 -24.29 -3.81 1.02
N THR A 219 -24.16 -5.01 1.57
CA THR A 219 -25.11 -5.60 2.51
C THR A 219 -25.08 -4.83 3.84
N PRO A 220 -26.16 -4.92 4.66
CA PRO A 220 -26.16 -4.31 5.98
C PRO A 220 -24.98 -4.75 6.86
N ASP A 221 -24.56 -6.02 6.73
CA ASP A 221 -23.43 -6.56 7.48
C ASP A 221 -22.09 -5.95 7.06
N GLU A 222 -21.88 -5.74 5.75
CA GLU A 222 -20.71 -5.02 5.25
C GLU A 222 -20.73 -3.58 5.77
N THR A 223 -21.86 -2.87 5.68
CA THR A 223 -21.94 -1.45 6.06
C THR A 223 -21.74 -1.13 7.54
N LYS A 224 -21.68 -2.12 8.44
CA LYS A 224 -21.52 -1.91 9.89
C LYS A 224 -20.28 -1.10 10.26
N ARG A 225 -19.25 -1.09 9.40
CA ARG A 225 -17.98 -0.38 9.60
C ARG A 225 -17.92 1.00 8.94
N CYS A 226 -18.96 1.38 8.20
CA CYS A 226 -19.03 2.71 7.61
C CYS A 226 -19.33 3.73 8.70
N LEU A 227 -18.38 4.64 8.95
CA LEU A 227 -18.50 5.66 9.99
C LEU A 227 -19.83 6.44 9.90
N ASP A 228 -20.30 6.68 8.68
CA ASP A 228 -21.52 7.42 8.37
C ASP A 228 -22.33 6.79 7.23
N GLY A 229 -22.15 5.49 7.01
CA GLY A 229 -22.85 4.71 5.98
C GLY A 229 -22.14 4.72 4.62
N PRO A 230 -22.57 3.85 3.68
CA PRO A 230 -22.04 3.85 2.32
C PRO A 230 -22.62 5.02 1.52
N TYR A 231 -21.79 5.63 0.68
CA TYR A 231 -22.16 6.69 -0.24
C TYR A 231 -22.27 6.13 -1.64
N GLU A 232 -23.44 6.25 -2.25
CA GLU A 232 -23.59 5.94 -3.67
C GLU A 232 -22.84 6.97 -4.51
N LEU A 233 -22.01 6.50 -5.43
CA LEU A 233 -21.25 7.35 -6.31
C LEU A 233 -22.14 7.91 -7.43
N PRO A 234 -21.93 9.17 -7.83
CA PRO A 234 -22.61 9.72 -8.99
C PRO A 234 -22.10 9.11 -10.31
N ALA A 235 -22.82 9.41 -11.38
CA ALA A 235 -22.43 9.08 -12.75
C ALA A 235 -20.92 9.36 -13.03
N PRO A 236 -20.26 8.50 -13.83
CA PRO A 236 -20.82 7.41 -14.62
C PRO A 236 -20.96 6.08 -13.86
N TYR A 237 -20.73 6.05 -12.54
CA TYR A 237 -20.70 4.83 -11.73
C TYR A 237 -21.94 4.70 -10.83
N ASP A 238 -23.13 4.85 -11.43
CA ASP A 238 -24.39 4.65 -10.71
C ASP A 238 -24.43 3.22 -10.12
N ASN A 239 -24.93 3.06 -8.88
CA ASN A 239 -24.89 1.82 -8.08
C ASN A 239 -23.51 1.35 -7.60
N HIS A 240 -22.46 2.15 -7.77
CA HIS A 240 -21.19 1.93 -7.07
C HIS A 240 -21.19 2.70 -5.75
N TYR A 241 -20.41 2.26 -4.78
CA TYR A 241 -20.42 2.81 -3.44
C TYR A 241 -18.99 2.99 -2.90
N VAL A 242 -18.78 4.05 -2.13
CA VAL A 242 -17.62 4.19 -1.24
C VAL A 242 -18.07 4.21 0.21
N CYS A 243 -17.23 3.71 1.09
CA CYS A 243 -17.46 3.76 2.52
C CYS A 243 -16.17 4.03 3.26
N PHE A 244 -16.20 5.04 4.13
CA PHE A 244 -15.06 5.38 4.96
C PHE A 244 -15.05 4.49 6.19
N SER A 245 -14.01 3.67 6.30
CA SER A 245 -13.84 2.68 7.37
C SER A 245 -13.41 3.34 8.67
N GLN A 246 -13.89 2.77 9.77
CA GLN A 246 -13.26 3.00 11.07
C GLN A 246 -11.96 2.20 11.16
N ASP A 247 -10.87 2.90 11.50
CA ASP A 247 -9.60 2.27 11.85
C ASP A 247 -9.76 1.28 13.02
N ARG A 248 -9.02 0.16 12.99
CA ARG A 248 -8.96 -0.87 14.07
C ARG A 248 -10.30 -1.57 14.40
N ALA A 249 -11.27 -1.57 13.49
CA ALA A 249 -12.51 -2.31 13.67
C ALA A 249 -12.38 -3.78 13.20
N PRO A 250 -13.09 -4.74 13.83
CA PRO A 250 -13.07 -6.15 13.42
C PRO A 250 -13.63 -6.38 12.00
N GLY A 251 -12.92 -7.15 11.17
CA GLY A 251 -13.31 -7.55 9.82
C GLY A 251 -14.18 -8.82 9.73
N PRO A 252 -14.44 -9.33 8.51
CA PRO A 252 -13.87 -8.89 7.23
C PRO A 252 -14.64 -7.73 6.57
N PHE A 253 -13.92 -6.86 5.86
CA PHE A 253 -14.49 -5.77 5.07
C PHE A 253 -13.93 -5.80 3.64
N ASN A 254 -14.69 -6.42 2.73
CA ASN A 254 -14.21 -6.75 1.39
C ASN A 254 -14.63 -5.68 0.38
N GLY A 255 -13.70 -4.95 -0.21
CA GLY A 255 -13.94 -4.08 -1.36
C GLY A 255 -13.61 -4.75 -2.70
N ILE A 256 -13.38 -3.91 -3.71
CA ILE A 256 -12.98 -4.34 -5.06
C ILE A 256 -11.56 -4.91 -5.18
N ILE A 257 -10.73 -4.74 -4.16
CA ILE A 257 -9.37 -5.30 -4.14
C ILE A 257 -9.48 -6.77 -3.76
N THR A 258 -8.79 -7.63 -4.50
CA THR A 258 -8.73 -9.07 -4.22
C THR A 258 -7.29 -9.50 -4.07
N TYR A 259 -7.05 -10.52 -3.26
CA TYR A 259 -5.72 -11.07 -3.06
C TYR A 259 -5.77 -12.59 -2.85
N ALA A 260 -4.62 -13.22 -3.04
CA ALA A 260 -4.40 -14.61 -2.68
C ALA A 260 -2.97 -14.79 -2.14
N ARG A 261 -2.76 -15.85 -1.37
CA ARG A 261 -1.45 -16.20 -0.79
C ARG A 261 -1.06 -17.60 -1.24
N SER A 262 0.24 -17.85 -1.38
CA SER A 262 0.73 -19.21 -1.59
C SER A 262 0.35 -20.11 -0.42
N ALA A 263 0.38 -21.42 -0.65
CA ALA A 263 0.10 -22.40 0.41
C ALA A 263 1.03 -22.26 1.64
N LYS A 264 2.26 -21.76 1.44
CA LYS A 264 3.21 -21.45 2.52
C LYS A 264 2.97 -20.07 3.14
N GLY A 265 2.35 -19.16 2.40
CA GLY A 265 2.03 -17.80 2.81
C GLY A 265 3.19 -16.81 2.68
N ASN A 266 4.34 -17.22 2.12
CA ASN A 266 5.49 -16.35 1.87
C ASN A 266 5.38 -15.57 0.55
N GLU A 267 4.34 -15.85 -0.25
CA GLU A 267 4.03 -15.11 -1.48
C GLU A 267 2.60 -14.62 -1.43
N LEU A 268 2.37 -13.43 -1.96
CA LEU A 268 1.05 -12.81 -2.07
C LEU A 268 0.92 -12.11 -3.41
N GLU A 269 -0.24 -12.26 -4.04
CA GLU A 269 -0.65 -11.45 -5.17
C GLU A 269 -1.89 -10.64 -4.83
N MET A 270 -1.94 -9.42 -5.34
CA MET A 270 -3.07 -8.51 -5.19
C MET A 270 -3.48 -7.98 -6.56
N ARG A 271 -4.79 -7.93 -6.79
CA ARG A 271 -5.42 -7.22 -7.90
C ARG A 271 -6.12 -5.99 -7.35
N ALA A 272 -5.68 -4.82 -7.82
CA ALA A 272 -6.23 -3.52 -7.49
C ALA A 272 -6.83 -2.85 -8.75
N PRO A 273 -8.17 -2.80 -8.88
CA PRO A 273 -8.78 -2.13 -10.02
C PRO A 273 -8.52 -0.62 -10.01
N PHE A 274 -8.19 -0.05 -11.17
CA PHE A 274 -7.89 1.38 -11.32
C PHE A 274 -9.00 2.30 -10.81
N GLN A 275 -10.26 1.82 -10.85
CA GLN A 275 -11.44 2.51 -10.33
C GLN A 275 -11.36 2.84 -8.84
N GLY A 276 -10.50 2.15 -8.07
CA GLY A 276 -10.29 2.47 -6.66
C GLY A 276 -9.73 3.88 -6.44
N PHE A 277 -9.06 4.48 -7.43
CA PHE A 277 -8.64 5.89 -7.38
C PHE A 277 -9.65 6.86 -7.99
N LEU A 278 -10.91 6.45 -8.17
CA LEU A 278 -12.03 7.30 -8.61
C LEU A 278 -11.73 8.04 -9.94
N LEU A 279 -12.40 9.18 -10.18
CA LEU A 279 -12.13 10.05 -11.33
C LEU A 279 -11.30 11.25 -10.91
N ASN A 280 -10.36 11.65 -11.75
CA ASN A 280 -9.58 12.86 -11.54
C ASN A 280 -10.52 14.07 -11.45
N LYS A 281 -10.41 14.84 -10.36
CA LYS A 281 -11.28 15.98 -10.05
C LYS A 281 -11.35 17.02 -11.17
N ASP A 282 -10.21 17.32 -11.78
CA ASP A 282 -10.07 18.44 -12.70
C ASP A 282 -10.48 18.07 -14.14
N THR A 283 -10.29 16.81 -14.53
CA THR A 283 -10.55 16.34 -15.90
C THR A 283 -11.83 15.51 -16.02
N GLY A 284 -12.30 14.90 -14.94
CA GLY A 284 -13.41 13.96 -14.94
C GLY A 284 -13.11 12.61 -15.60
N LEU A 285 -11.86 12.36 -16.01
CA LEU A 285 -11.40 11.10 -16.56
C LEU A 285 -10.95 10.13 -15.45
N PRO A 286 -10.79 8.82 -15.70
CA PRO A 286 -10.20 7.90 -14.73
C PRO A 286 -8.84 8.42 -14.23
N THR A 287 -8.65 8.40 -12.90
CA THR A 287 -7.41 8.89 -12.27
C THR A 287 -6.21 8.03 -12.68
N LEU A 288 -6.39 6.71 -12.75
CA LEU A 288 -5.40 5.75 -13.25
C LEU A 288 -5.96 5.05 -14.50
N GLN A 289 -5.16 4.98 -15.56
CA GLN A 289 -5.56 4.37 -16.83
C GLN A 289 -4.35 3.96 -17.67
N LEU A 290 -4.59 3.13 -18.69
CA LEU A 290 -3.58 2.77 -19.68
C LEU A 290 -3.01 4.02 -20.39
N GLY A 291 -1.75 3.92 -20.80
CA GLY A 291 -0.95 4.99 -21.37
C GLY A 291 -0.21 5.84 -20.34
N MET A 292 -0.55 5.72 -19.06
CA MET A 292 0.13 6.45 -17.98
C MET A 292 1.46 5.80 -17.60
N THR A 293 2.38 6.63 -17.14
CA THR A 293 3.55 6.20 -16.37
C THR A 293 3.33 6.68 -14.94
N VAL A 294 3.63 5.82 -13.97
CA VAL A 294 3.47 6.05 -12.54
C VAL A 294 4.74 5.64 -11.81
N ASN A 295 4.99 6.17 -10.62
CA ASN A 295 5.97 5.58 -9.71
C ASN A 295 5.24 4.73 -8.67
N ILE A 296 5.73 3.52 -8.42
CA ILE A 296 5.14 2.56 -7.48
C ILE A 296 6.21 2.19 -6.46
N SER A 297 5.80 2.15 -5.20
CA SER A 297 6.58 1.59 -4.09
C SER A 297 5.71 0.57 -3.36
N LEU A 298 6.30 -0.56 -2.98
CA LEU A 298 5.61 -1.62 -2.28
C LEU A 298 6.18 -1.72 -0.86
N SER A 299 5.30 -1.81 0.14
CA SER A 299 5.69 -1.90 1.54
C SER A 299 4.91 -3.00 2.25
N LEU A 300 5.57 -3.68 3.17
CA LEU A 300 4.95 -4.56 4.15
C LEU A 300 5.23 -4.01 5.54
N GLU A 301 4.20 -3.87 6.36
CA GLU A 301 4.34 -3.41 7.75
C GLU A 301 3.66 -4.36 8.71
N THR A 302 4.23 -4.53 9.89
CA THR A 302 3.62 -5.36 10.92
C THR A 302 3.96 -4.89 12.32
N THR A 303 3.04 -5.15 13.23
CA THR A 303 3.24 -5.03 14.67
C THR A 303 4.33 -5.99 15.18
N GLU A 304 4.67 -5.84 16.46
CA GLU A 304 5.91 -6.27 17.09
C GLU A 304 6.08 -7.78 17.37
N GLU A 305 5.05 -8.60 17.16
CA GLU A 305 4.96 -9.94 17.78
C GLU A 305 6.07 -10.90 17.32
N TYR A 306 6.62 -10.64 16.14
CA TYR A 306 7.63 -11.46 15.48
C TYR A 306 8.90 -10.70 15.12
N SER A 307 9.04 -9.46 15.60
CA SER A 307 10.18 -8.61 15.28
C SER A 307 11.32 -8.73 16.31
N ILE A 308 12.53 -8.42 15.87
CA ILE A 308 13.73 -8.38 16.70
C ILE A 308 14.52 -7.09 16.37
N PRO A 309 14.66 -6.16 17.34
CA PRO A 309 13.96 -6.12 18.63
C PRO A 309 12.43 -6.00 18.47
N GLN A 310 11.68 -6.20 19.57
CA GLN A 310 10.22 -6.07 19.57
C GLN A 310 9.82 -4.60 19.36
N ASP A 311 9.34 -4.28 18.17
CA ASP A 311 8.90 -2.96 17.71
C ASP A 311 8.09 -3.14 16.41
N TRP A 312 7.43 -2.09 15.92
CA TRP A 312 6.87 -2.13 14.57
C TRP A 312 7.98 -2.30 13.54
N ALA A 313 7.74 -3.17 12.56
CA ALA A 313 8.68 -3.48 11.50
C ALA A 313 8.05 -3.15 10.15
N SER A 314 8.81 -2.46 9.31
CA SER A 314 8.50 -2.15 7.93
C SER A 314 9.64 -2.59 7.04
N ASP A 315 9.29 -3.02 5.84
CA ASP A 315 10.22 -3.16 4.74
C ASP A 315 9.56 -2.58 3.50
N THR A 316 10.29 -1.75 2.77
CA THR A 316 9.79 -1.01 1.62
C THR A 316 10.77 -1.14 0.47
N THR A 317 10.25 -1.56 -0.69
CA THR A 317 11.04 -1.71 -1.91
C THR A 317 11.51 -0.37 -2.44
N ALA A 318 12.59 -0.37 -3.21
CA ALA A 318 12.92 0.78 -4.06
C ALA A 318 11.76 1.16 -5.01
N THR A 319 11.57 2.47 -5.21
CA THR A 319 10.53 2.98 -6.11
C THR A 319 10.81 2.60 -7.57
N ILE A 320 9.81 2.02 -8.24
CA ILE A 320 9.87 1.65 -9.65
C ILE A 320 9.00 2.59 -10.48
N GLN A 321 9.58 3.15 -11.54
CA GLN A 321 8.81 3.80 -12.59
C GLN A 321 8.20 2.74 -13.51
N TYR A 322 6.88 2.73 -13.61
CA TYR A 322 6.11 1.71 -14.32
C TYR A 322 5.16 2.34 -15.33
N THR A 323 5.11 1.80 -16.55
CA THR A 323 4.21 2.27 -17.61
C THR A 323 3.08 1.27 -17.80
N LEU A 324 1.85 1.74 -17.62
CA LEU A 324 0.61 1.01 -17.92
C LEU A 324 0.40 0.97 -19.44
N SER A 325 1.18 0.17 -20.17
CA SER A 325 1.08 0.08 -21.63
C SER A 325 -0.34 -0.21 -22.13
N SER A 326 -0.71 0.37 -23.26
CA SER A 326 -1.96 -0.01 -23.96
C SER A 326 -1.78 -1.16 -24.97
N ARG A 327 -0.56 -1.69 -25.09
CA ARG A 327 -0.14 -2.67 -26.09
C ARG A 327 0.60 -3.83 -25.47
#